data_AF-A0A4R6P5T3-F1
#
_entry.id   AF-A0A4R6P5T3-F1
#
_cell.length_a   1.000
_cell.length_b   1.000
_cell.length_c   1.000
_cell.angle_alpha   90.00
_cell.angle_beta   90.00
_cell.angle_gamma   90.00
#
_symmetry.space_group_name_H-M   'P 1'
#
loop_
_entity.id
_entity.type
_entity.pdbx_description
1 polymer ?
#
loop_
_entity_poly.entity_id
_entity_poly.type
_entity_poly.pdbx_seq_one_letter_code
_entity_poly.pdbx_strand_id
1 'polypeptide(L)'
;MPLPPGTLAYLRRAAERGDGTAMHNLAHFYHDHSDYEGAQYWFRRAAAAGHTRSMNNLAVLLDQFGELAEAEIWYRRAAAGGNANAMYNLATMLYQSGDIAEAETWYHHAALAGHVDAMYNLARLLEDDNRLDDAEAWYDEAAAAGDIDSINNLGLLLRRRGAITAARRCFRRAADLGHPKAMANLAALLESEGAHREAESWYRRAAG
;
A
#
# COMPACT_ATOMS: atom_id res chain seq x y z
N MET A 1 13.50 -17.68 9.35
CA MET A 1 14.27 -18.95 9.46
C MET A 1 15.75 -18.60 9.38
N PRO A 2 16.62 -19.03 10.30
CA PRO A 2 18.06 -18.74 10.20
C PRO A 2 18.63 -19.39 8.94
N LEU A 3 19.52 -18.68 8.24
CA LEU A 3 20.18 -19.18 7.04
C LEU A 3 21.06 -20.41 7.38
N PRO A 4 21.18 -21.41 6.48
CA PRO A 4 22.03 -22.57 6.72
C PRO A 4 23.49 -22.15 7.04
N PRO A 5 24.22 -22.90 7.88
CA PRO A 5 25.63 -22.63 8.16
C PRO A 5 26.45 -22.51 6.86
N GLY A 6 27.29 -21.48 6.75
CA GLY A 6 28.09 -21.17 5.56
C GLY A 6 27.41 -20.26 4.53
N THR A 7 26.08 -20.10 4.58
CA THR A 7 25.33 -19.21 3.67
C THR A 7 25.73 -17.75 3.87
N LEU A 8 25.91 -17.31 5.12
CA LEU A 8 26.31 -15.93 5.41
C LEU A 8 27.74 -15.62 4.92
N ALA A 9 28.67 -16.56 5.11
CA ALA A 9 30.05 -16.42 4.63
C ALA A 9 30.10 -16.38 3.09
N TYR A 10 29.29 -17.22 2.43
CA TYR A 10 29.15 -17.18 0.98
C TYR A 10 28.57 -15.85 0.49
N LEU A 11 27.45 -15.39 1.09
CA LEU A 11 26.82 -14.11 0.77
C LEU A 11 27.78 -12.95 0.94
N ARG A 12 28.53 -12.90 2.05
CA ARG A 12 29.53 -11.85 2.27
C ARG A 12 30.60 -11.87 1.19
N ARG A 13 31.17 -13.04 0.87
CA ARG A 13 32.21 -13.14 -0.16
C ARG A 13 31.68 -12.74 -1.55
N ALA A 14 30.43 -13.06 -1.88
CA ALA A 14 29.81 -12.67 -3.15
C ALA A 14 29.49 -11.16 -3.19
N ALA A 15 28.95 -10.61 -2.11
CA ALA A 15 28.67 -9.19 -1.95
C ALA A 15 29.95 -8.35 -2.03
N GLU A 16 31.05 -8.82 -1.43
CA GLU A 16 32.37 -8.18 -1.55
C GLU A 16 32.88 -8.12 -3.00
N ARG A 17 32.52 -9.11 -3.83
CA ARG A 17 32.86 -9.14 -5.26
C ARG A 17 31.93 -8.31 -6.16
N GLY A 18 30.95 -7.61 -5.59
CA GLY A 18 30.05 -6.75 -6.38
C GLY A 18 28.69 -7.36 -6.73
N ASP A 19 28.36 -8.56 -6.22
CA ASP A 19 27.05 -9.17 -6.47
C ASP A 19 25.94 -8.41 -5.74
N GLY A 20 25.14 -7.65 -6.48
CA GLY A 20 24.04 -6.84 -5.95
C GLY A 20 22.93 -7.65 -5.26
N THR A 21 22.70 -8.90 -5.68
CA THR A 21 21.73 -9.79 -5.03
C THR A 21 22.28 -10.30 -3.69
N ALA A 22 23.57 -10.64 -3.65
CA ALA A 22 24.21 -11.03 -2.40
C ALA A 22 24.26 -9.87 -1.40
N MET A 23 24.56 -8.64 -1.86
CA MET A 23 24.47 -7.42 -1.05
C MET A 23 23.05 -7.20 -0.50
N HIS A 24 22.03 -7.34 -1.34
CA HIS A 24 20.63 -7.22 -0.93
C HIS A 24 20.25 -8.22 0.15
N ASN A 25 20.59 -9.50 -0.04
CA ASN A 25 20.28 -10.55 0.93
C ASN A 25 21.05 -10.35 2.25
N LEU A 26 22.29 -9.86 2.16
CA LEU A 26 23.09 -9.54 3.34
C LEU A 26 22.50 -8.35 4.11
N ALA A 27 22.01 -7.33 3.42
CA ALA A 27 21.33 -6.20 4.03
C ALA A 27 20.06 -6.64 4.78
N HIS A 28 19.25 -7.53 4.19
CA HIS A 28 18.10 -8.13 4.86
C HIS A 28 18.50 -8.94 6.09
N PHE A 29 19.58 -9.73 6.00
CA PHE A 29 20.08 -10.46 7.16
C PHE A 29 20.40 -9.51 8.32
N TYR A 30 21.09 -8.40 8.07
CA TYR A 30 21.39 -7.41 9.11
C TYR A 30 20.14 -6.72 9.66
N HIS A 31 19.21 -6.34 8.79
CA HIS A 31 17.93 -5.75 9.17
C HIS A 31 17.14 -6.67 10.11
N ASP A 32 17.04 -7.97 9.78
CA ASP A 32 16.33 -8.97 10.60
C ASP A 32 16.98 -9.20 11.97
N HIS A 33 18.25 -8.82 12.14
CA HIS A 33 18.98 -8.85 13.40
C HIS A 33 19.10 -7.46 14.05
N SER A 34 18.28 -6.49 13.60
CA SER A 34 18.24 -5.11 14.09
C SER A 34 19.57 -4.35 13.97
N ASP A 35 20.48 -4.82 13.12
CA ASP A 35 21.70 -4.09 12.77
C ASP A 35 21.39 -3.19 11.57
N TYR A 36 20.75 -2.05 11.86
CA TYR A 36 20.30 -1.12 10.83
C TYR A 36 21.45 -0.41 10.13
N GLU A 37 22.59 -0.19 10.80
CA GLU A 37 23.79 0.37 10.18
C GLU A 37 24.37 -0.59 9.14
N GLY A 38 24.50 -1.88 9.52
CA GLY A 38 24.91 -2.94 8.61
C GLY A 38 23.95 -3.12 7.43
N ALA A 39 22.65 -3.07 7.69
CA ALA A 39 21.62 -3.12 6.66
C ALA A 39 21.74 -1.94 5.69
N GLN A 40 21.84 -0.70 6.20
CA GLN A 40 21.97 0.51 5.41
C GLN A 40 23.25 0.46 4.55
N TYR A 41 24.37 0.01 5.10
CA TYR A 41 25.63 -0.16 4.37
C TYR A 41 25.47 -1.07 3.14
N TRP A 42 24.89 -2.26 3.33
CA TRP A 42 24.73 -3.21 2.24
C TRP A 42 23.62 -2.83 1.25
N PHE A 43 22.52 -2.23 1.72
CA PHE A 43 21.51 -1.67 0.83
C PHE A 43 22.06 -0.52 -0.02
N ARG A 44 22.85 0.41 0.54
CA ARG A 44 23.55 1.47 -0.23
C ARG A 44 24.42 0.89 -1.34
N ARG A 45 25.21 -0.14 -1.03
CA ARG A 45 26.07 -0.79 -2.05
C ARG A 45 25.25 -1.49 -3.14
N ALA A 46 24.20 -2.22 -2.77
CA ALA A 46 23.33 -2.88 -3.73
C ALA A 46 22.58 -1.86 -4.62
N ALA A 47 22.10 -0.77 -4.02
CA ALA A 47 21.43 0.32 -4.70
C ALA A 47 22.37 1.05 -5.68
N ALA A 48 23.61 1.33 -5.27
CA ALA A 48 24.64 1.88 -6.15
C ALA A 48 25.01 0.95 -7.32
N ALA A 49 24.87 -0.37 -7.13
CA ALA A 49 25.04 -1.37 -8.18
C ALA A 49 23.80 -1.57 -9.08
N GLY A 50 22.75 -0.75 -8.91
CA GLY A 50 21.54 -0.80 -9.74
C GLY A 50 20.45 -1.76 -9.24
N HIS A 51 20.57 -2.35 -8.05
CA HIS A 51 19.54 -3.27 -7.54
C HIS A 51 18.29 -2.50 -7.07
N THR A 52 17.26 -2.42 -7.91
CA THR A 52 16.05 -1.62 -7.71
C THR A 52 15.33 -1.89 -6.38
N ARG A 53 15.18 -3.16 -5.96
CA ARG A 53 14.55 -3.48 -4.66
C ARG A 53 15.37 -2.96 -3.47
N SER A 54 16.70 -2.91 -3.59
CA SER A 54 17.56 -2.35 -2.54
C SER A 54 17.48 -0.83 -2.50
N MET A 55 17.26 -0.16 -3.64
CA MET A 55 16.98 1.27 -3.64
C MET A 55 15.71 1.58 -2.85
N ASN A 56 14.62 0.83 -3.05
CA ASN A 56 13.40 0.97 -2.25
C ASN A 56 13.68 0.72 -0.75
N ASN A 57 14.33 -0.39 -0.41
CA ASN A 57 14.53 -0.76 1.00
C ASN A 57 15.49 0.20 1.72
N LEU A 58 16.48 0.72 1.01
CA LEU A 58 17.32 1.81 1.52
C LEU A 58 16.47 3.05 1.81
N ALA A 59 15.62 3.46 0.86
CA ALA A 59 14.76 4.62 1.03
C ALA A 59 13.83 4.46 2.23
N VAL A 60 13.20 3.29 2.42
CA VAL A 60 12.38 2.99 3.60
C VAL A 60 13.17 3.14 4.90
N LEU A 61 14.41 2.64 4.93
CA LEU A 61 15.24 2.73 6.14
C LEU A 61 15.63 4.20 6.43
N LEU A 62 16.00 4.96 5.39
CA LEU A 62 16.32 6.38 5.51
C LEU A 62 15.11 7.19 6.01
N ASP A 63 13.93 6.92 5.46
CA ASP A 63 12.66 7.55 5.84
C ASP A 63 12.34 7.30 7.33
N GLN A 64 12.47 6.05 7.79
CA GLN A 64 12.31 5.68 9.20
C GLN A 64 13.25 6.41 10.15
N PHE A 65 14.45 6.77 9.70
CA PHE A 65 15.43 7.55 10.48
C PHE A 65 15.36 9.07 10.23
N GLY A 66 14.39 9.54 9.45
CA GLY A 66 14.18 10.96 9.17
C GLY A 66 15.14 11.56 8.14
N GLU A 67 15.90 10.73 7.41
CA GLU A 67 16.78 11.14 6.31
C GLU A 67 15.98 11.35 5.00
N LEU A 68 14.90 12.14 5.08
CA LEU A 68 13.85 12.24 4.03
C LEU A 68 14.39 12.64 2.65
N ALA A 69 15.34 13.59 2.59
CA ALA A 69 15.90 14.05 1.32
C ALA A 69 16.69 12.94 0.59
N GLU A 70 17.43 12.09 1.33
CA GLU A 70 18.12 10.94 0.72
C GLU A 70 17.11 9.84 0.36
N ALA A 71 16.10 9.62 1.22
CA ALA A 71 15.03 8.66 0.97
C ALA A 71 14.32 8.95 -0.37
N GLU A 72 13.93 10.21 -0.60
CA GLU A 72 13.25 10.61 -1.84
C GLU A 72 14.08 10.29 -3.09
N ILE A 73 15.40 10.58 -3.06
CA ILE A 73 16.30 10.30 -4.19
C ILE A 73 16.28 8.81 -4.52
N TRP A 74 16.32 7.94 -3.50
CA TRP A 74 16.31 6.50 -3.70
C TRP A 74 14.95 5.96 -4.11
N TYR A 75 13.86 6.49 -3.55
CA TYR A 75 12.50 6.17 -4.01
C TYR A 75 12.32 6.53 -5.49
N ARG A 76 12.71 7.73 -5.91
CA ARG A 76 12.65 8.16 -7.32
C ARG A 76 13.44 7.25 -8.25
N ARG A 77 14.66 6.86 -7.86
CA ARG A 77 15.48 5.91 -8.64
C ARG A 77 14.84 4.53 -8.72
N ALA A 78 14.32 4.02 -7.61
CA ALA A 78 13.63 2.72 -7.58
C ALA A 78 12.35 2.74 -8.42
N ALA A 79 11.57 3.83 -8.34
CA ALA A 79 10.37 4.04 -9.12
C ALA A 79 10.67 4.14 -10.63
N ALA A 80 11.71 4.89 -11.01
CA ALA A 80 12.20 4.92 -12.40
C ALA A 80 12.67 3.53 -12.89
N GLY A 81 13.15 2.68 -11.97
CA GLY A 81 13.47 1.27 -12.23
C GLY A 81 12.26 0.32 -12.23
N GLY A 82 11.03 0.82 -12.18
CA GLY A 82 9.79 0.04 -12.27
C GLY A 82 9.33 -0.60 -10.95
N ASN A 83 9.86 -0.17 -9.80
CA ASN A 83 9.45 -0.74 -8.51
C ASN A 83 8.13 -0.13 -8.02
N ALA A 84 7.05 -0.91 -8.05
CA ALA A 84 5.71 -0.49 -7.63
C ALA A 84 5.66 -0.02 -6.16
N ASN A 85 6.36 -0.70 -5.24
CA ASN A 85 6.42 -0.29 -3.83
C ASN A 85 7.09 1.07 -3.67
N ALA A 86 8.16 1.33 -4.43
CA ALA A 86 8.83 2.62 -4.39
C ALA A 86 7.97 3.74 -4.99
N MET A 87 7.22 3.46 -6.05
CA MET A 87 6.23 4.42 -6.59
C MET A 87 5.18 4.76 -5.54
N TYR A 88 4.62 3.76 -4.83
CA TYR A 88 3.67 3.96 -3.75
C TYR A 88 4.27 4.74 -2.56
N ASN A 89 5.48 4.38 -2.12
CA ASN A 89 6.15 5.05 -1.01
C ASN A 89 6.51 6.50 -1.36
N LEU A 90 6.99 6.75 -2.58
CA LEU A 90 7.25 8.10 -3.08
C LEU A 90 5.97 8.93 -3.10
N ALA A 91 4.87 8.37 -3.62
CA ALA A 91 3.58 9.04 -3.66
C ALA A 91 3.10 9.42 -2.25
N THR A 92 3.25 8.51 -1.29
CA THR A 92 2.87 8.74 0.10
C THR A 92 3.72 9.82 0.77
N MET A 93 5.04 9.81 0.54
CA MET A 93 5.94 10.87 1.01
C MET A 93 5.57 12.24 0.42
N LEU A 94 5.32 12.30 -0.90
CA LEU A 94 4.92 13.54 -1.59
C LEU A 94 3.58 14.06 -1.07
N TYR A 95 2.59 13.18 -0.89
CA TYR A 95 1.29 13.52 -0.34
C TYR A 95 1.41 14.14 1.06
N GLN A 96 2.22 13.53 1.94
CA GLN A 96 2.48 14.05 3.29
C GLN A 96 3.21 15.39 3.29
N SER A 97 4.07 15.64 2.29
CA SER A 97 4.75 16.92 2.11
C SER A 97 3.88 18.01 1.46
N GLY A 98 2.69 17.63 0.97
CA GLY A 98 1.72 18.54 0.33
C GLY A 98 1.86 18.65 -1.20
N ASP A 99 2.76 17.89 -1.84
CA ASP A 99 2.83 17.81 -3.30
C ASP A 99 1.82 16.79 -3.83
N ILE A 100 0.54 17.17 -3.77
CA ILE A 100 -0.59 16.30 -4.11
C ILE A 100 -0.58 15.90 -5.60
N ALA A 101 -0.18 16.82 -6.48
CA ALA A 101 -0.20 16.57 -7.93
C ALA A 101 0.85 15.53 -8.33
N GLU A 102 2.06 15.63 -7.77
CA GLU A 102 3.08 14.62 -8.03
C GLU A 102 2.75 13.30 -7.31
N ALA A 103 2.18 13.36 -6.11
CA ALA A 103 1.70 12.16 -5.41
C ALA A 103 0.66 11.39 -6.23
N GLU A 104 -0.34 12.06 -6.80
CA GLU A 104 -1.34 11.44 -7.68
C GLU A 104 -0.68 10.72 -8.85
N THR A 105 0.31 11.37 -9.49
CA THR A 105 1.06 10.79 -10.62
C THR A 105 1.74 9.48 -10.22
N TRP A 106 2.42 9.45 -9.07
CA TRP A 106 3.10 8.25 -8.61
C TRP A 106 2.15 7.17 -8.08
N TYR A 107 1.05 7.53 -7.43
CA TYR A 107 0.00 6.57 -7.08
C TYR A 107 -0.59 5.93 -8.33
N HIS A 108 -0.83 6.70 -9.40
CA HIS A 108 -1.30 6.18 -10.67
C HIS A 108 -0.31 5.20 -11.32
N HIS A 109 0.99 5.51 -11.33
CA HIS A 109 2.00 4.57 -11.82
C HIS A 109 2.08 3.29 -10.98
N ALA A 110 2.02 3.40 -9.65
CA ALA A 110 2.01 2.24 -8.75
C ALA A 110 0.75 1.38 -8.95
N ALA A 111 -0.42 2.01 -9.10
CA ALA A 111 -1.70 1.36 -9.34
C ALA A 111 -1.69 0.59 -10.67
N LEU A 112 -1.18 1.20 -11.75
CA LEU A 112 -0.98 0.52 -13.05
C LEU A 112 0.00 -0.66 -12.95
N ALA A 113 0.94 -0.63 -12.01
CA ALA A 113 1.86 -1.72 -11.72
C ALA A 113 1.25 -2.80 -10.79
N GLY A 114 -0.03 -2.68 -10.42
CA GLY A 114 -0.75 -3.64 -9.59
C GLY A 114 -0.66 -3.41 -8.08
N HIS A 115 -0.18 -2.25 -7.63
CA HIS A 115 -0.09 -1.95 -6.20
C HIS A 115 -1.47 -1.59 -5.62
N VAL A 116 -2.03 -2.50 -4.82
CA VAL A 116 -3.40 -2.38 -4.31
C VAL A 116 -3.63 -1.15 -3.44
N ASP A 117 -2.71 -0.86 -2.49
CA ASP A 117 -2.86 0.35 -1.65
C ASP A 117 -2.74 1.65 -2.46
N ALA A 118 -2.06 1.61 -3.60
CA ALA A 118 -1.96 2.77 -4.48
C ALA A 118 -3.26 2.99 -5.25
N MET A 119 -3.93 1.91 -5.69
CA MET A 119 -5.28 1.99 -6.28
C MET A 119 -6.26 2.63 -5.29
N TYR A 120 -6.26 2.17 -4.03
CA TYR A 120 -7.09 2.73 -2.96
C TYR A 120 -6.79 4.21 -2.71
N ASN A 121 -5.52 4.58 -2.53
CA ASN A 121 -5.14 5.98 -2.25
C ASN A 121 -5.40 6.91 -3.44
N LEU A 122 -5.19 6.42 -4.67
CA LEU A 122 -5.55 7.16 -5.87
C LEU A 122 -7.06 7.38 -5.94
N ALA A 123 -7.87 6.35 -5.70
CA ALA A 123 -9.32 6.48 -5.68
C ALA A 123 -9.79 7.52 -4.66
N ARG A 124 -9.19 7.55 -3.47
CA ARG A 124 -9.47 8.58 -2.45
C ARG A 124 -9.11 9.99 -2.93
N LEU A 125 -7.92 10.18 -3.51
CA LEU A 125 -7.51 11.48 -4.05
C LEU A 125 -8.48 11.99 -5.11
N LEU A 126 -8.87 11.11 -6.02
CA LEU A 126 -9.84 11.41 -7.07
C LEU A 126 -11.23 11.72 -6.51
N GLU A 127 -11.66 11.00 -5.48
CA GLU A 127 -12.92 11.28 -4.77
C GLU A 127 -12.89 12.66 -4.11
N ASP A 128 -11.79 13.01 -3.43
CA ASP A 128 -11.60 14.31 -2.77
C ASP A 128 -11.57 15.46 -3.80
N ASP A 129 -11.05 15.21 -5.01
CA ASP A 129 -11.09 16.12 -6.17
C ASP A 129 -12.41 16.03 -6.97
N ASN A 130 -13.41 15.30 -6.47
CA ASN A 130 -14.74 15.13 -7.08
C ASN A 130 -14.71 14.50 -8.49
N ARG A 131 -13.65 13.78 -8.84
CA ARG A 131 -13.49 12.95 -10.06
C ARG A 131 -14.08 11.55 -9.83
N LEU A 132 -15.39 11.52 -9.59
CA LEU A 132 -16.08 10.34 -9.04
C LEU A 132 -16.07 9.12 -9.95
N ASP A 133 -16.10 9.29 -11.28
CA ASP A 133 -16.05 8.14 -12.21
C ASP A 133 -14.68 7.47 -12.21
N ASP A 134 -13.59 8.25 -12.16
CA ASP A 134 -12.22 7.72 -12.04
C ASP A 134 -12.01 7.06 -10.66
N ALA A 135 -12.52 7.69 -9.59
CA ALA A 135 -12.47 7.14 -8.25
C ALA A 135 -13.21 5.78 -8.16
N GLU A 136 -14.39 5.68 -8.77
CA GLU A 136 -15.15 4.43 -8.83
C GLU A 136 -14.36 3.32 -9.50
N ALA A 137 -13.74 3.60 -10.64
CA ALA A 137 -12.93 2.62 -11.37
C ALA A 137 -11.77 2.09 -10.51
N TRP A 138 -11.03 2.98 -9.84
CA TRP A 138 -9.91 2.55 -9.00
C TRP A 138 -10.33 1.85 -7.71
N TYR A 139 -11.46 2.24 -7.10
CA TYR A 139 -12.02 1.47 -5.99
C TYR A 139 -12.48 0.08 -6.45
N ASP A 140 -13.05 -0.07 -7.64
CA ASP A 140 -13.46 -1.38 -8.17
C ASP A 140 -12.26 -2.29 -8.43
N GLU A 141 -11.18 -1.77 -9.03
CA GLU A 141 -9.94 -2.53 -9.24
C GLU A 141 -9.30 -2.97 -7.91
N ALA A 142 -9.20 -2.07 -6.92
CA ALA A 142 -8.70 -2.42 -5.60
C ALA A 142 -9.59 -3.46 -4.90
N ALA A 143 -10.91 -3.32 -5.01
CA ALA A 143 -11.89 -4.27 -4.48
C ALA A 143 -11.83 -5.63 -5.18
N ALA A 144 -11.50 -5.68 -6.47
CA ALA A 144 -11.26 -6.91 -7.23
C ALA A 144 -9.95 -7.59 -6.78
N ALA A 145 -8.93 -6.80 -6.43
CA ALA A 145 -7.67 -7.26 -5.87
C ALA A 145 -7.77 -7.69 -4.39
N GLY A 146 -8.94 -7.52 -3.75
CA GLY A 146 -9.22 -8.01 -2.40
C GLY A 146 -9.13 -6.95 -1.31
N ASP A 147 -8.96 -5.67 -1.65
CA ASP A 147 -8.96 -4.60 -0.66
C ASP A 147 -10.37 -4.36 -0.09
N ILE A 148 -10.51 -4.59 1.21
CA ILE A 148 -11.81 -4.58 1.89
C ILE A 148 -12.27 -3.13 2.11
N ASP A 149 -11.34 -2.21 2.39
CA ASP A 149 -11.63 -0.79 2.56
C ASP A 149 -12.19 -0.19 1.26
N SER A 150 -11.62 -0.55 0.10
CA SER A 150 -12.14 -0.17 -1.22
C SER A 150 -13.53 -0.71 -1.49
N ILE A 151 -13.86 -1.96 -1.09
CA ILE A 151 -15.23 -2.46 -1.21
C ILE A 151 -16.20 -1.58 -0.42
N ASN A 152 -15.85 -1.19 0.81
CA ASN A 152 -16.68 -0.29 1.60
C ASN A 152 -16.80 1.11 0.98
N ASN A 153 -15.70 1.69 0.50
CA ASN A 153 -15.69 3.04 -0.05
C ASN A 153 -16.42 3.12 -1.40
N LEU A 154 -16.29 2.09 -2.24
CA LEU A 154 -17.12 1.91 -3.43
C LEU A 154 -18.61 1.91 -3.06
N GLY A 155 -18.99 1.22 -1.97
CA GLY A 155 -20.35 1.25 -1.46
C GLY A 155 -20.81 2.65 -1.03
N LEU A 156 -19.95 3.42 -0.36
CA LEU A 156 -20.23 4.80 0.04
C LEU A 156 -20.41 5.71 -1.19
N LEU A 157 -19.54 5.59 -2.17
CA LEU A 157 -19.59 6.35 -3.42
C LEU A 157 -20.88 6.06 -4.20
N LEU A 158 -21.19 4.78 -4.41
CA LEU A 158 -22.43 4.35 -5.08
C LEU A 158 -23.67 4.83 -4.33
N ARG A 159 -23.65 4.84 -3.00
CA ARG A 159 -24.75 5.40 -2.19
C ARG A 159 -24.93 6.89 -2.45
N ARG A 160 -23.85 7.67 -2.49
CA ARG A 160 -23.91 9.12 -2.80
C ARG A 160 -24.48 9.38 -4.20
N ARG A 161 -24.20 8.50 -5.16
CA ARG A 161 -24.77 8.53 -6.52
C ARG A 161 -26.22 8.02 -6.61
N GLY A 162 -26.81 7.57 -5.51
CA GLY A 162 -28.17 7.01 -5.48
C GLY A 162 -28.27 5.56 -5.96
N ALA A 163 -27.17 4.88 -6.24
CA ALA A 163 -27.12 3.47 -6.63
C ALA A 163 -27.25 2.54 -5.40
N ILE A 164 -28.36 2.67 -4.66
CA ILE A 164 -28.58 2.03 -3.34
C ILE A 164 -28.42 0.50 -3.39
N THR A 165 -28.93 -0.17 -4.42
CA THR A 165 -28.81 -1.63 -4.55
C THR A 165 -27.36 -2.08 -4.71
N ALA A 166 -26.57 -1.35 -5.49
CA ALA A 166 -25.15 -1.65 -5.69
C ALA A 166 -24.36 -1.34 -4.41
N ALA A 167 -24.64 -0.21 -3.76
CA ALA A 167 -24.06 0.15 -2.47
C ALA A 167 -24.30 -0.92 -1.40
N ARG A 168 -25.54 -1.41 -1.27
CA ARG A 168 -25.91 -2.48 -0.33
C ARG A 168 -25.11 -3.76 -0.59
N ARG A 169 -24.91 -4.14 -1.86
CA ARG A 169 -24.10 -5.31 -2.23
C ARG A 169 -22.65 -5.14 -1.78
N CYS A 170 -22.06 -3.96 -2.00
CA CYS A 170 -20.71 -3.65 -1.54
C CYS A 170 -20.61 -3.72 -0.01
N PHE A 171 -21.51 -3.04 0.73
CA PHE A 171 -21.51 -3.08 2.18
C PHE A 171 -21.67 -4.50 2.73
N ARG A 172 -22.58 -5.30 2.16
CA ARG A 172 -22.74 -6.70 2.56
C ARG A 172 -21.48 -7.51 2.33
N ARG A 173 -20.86 -7.41 1.15
CA ARG A 173 -19.59 -8.09 0.86
C ARG A 173 -18.49 -7.71 1.87
N ALA A 174 -18.29 -6.42 2.15
CA ALA A 174 -17.28 -5.98 3.11
C ALA A 174 -17.62 -6.37 4.56
N ALA A 175 -18.91 -6.33 4.94
CA ALA A 175 -19.39 -6.73 6.26
C ALA A 175 -19.21 -8.24 6.51
N ASP A 176 -19.48 -9.07 5.50
CA ASP A 176 -19.24 -10.51 5.53
C ASP A 176 -17.75 -10.84 5.68
N LEU A 177 -16.87 -9.99 5.12
CA LEU A 177 -15.42 -10.05 5.29
C LEU A 177 -14.91 -9.45 6.61
N GLY A 178 -15.80 -9.00 7.50
CA GLY A 178 -15.44 -8.54 8.84
C GLY A 178 -15.20 -7.04 8.97
N HIS A 179 -15.47 -6.23 7.95
CA HIS A 179 -15.22 -4.78 8.00
C HIS A 179 -16.23 -4.01 8.88
N PRO A 180 -15.85 -3.43 10.03
CA PRO A 180 -16.81 -2.91 11.01
C PRO A 180 -17.63 -1.72 10.48
N LYS A 181 -17.00 -0.80 9.74
CA LYS A 181 -17.75 0.34 9.16
C LYS A 181 -18.73 -0.12 8.09
N ALA A 182 -18.42 -1.19 7.36
CA ALA A 182 -19.34 -1.74 6.36
C ALA A 182 -20.55 -2.41 7.02
N MET A 183 -20.35 -3.09 8.16
CA MET A 183 -21.44 -3.62 8.97
C MET A 183 -22.40 -2.50 9.42
N ALA A 184 -21.85 -1.38 9.94
CA ALA A 184 -22.66 -0.22 10.33
C ALA A 184 -23.37 0.44 9.13
N ASN A 185 -22.68 0.58 7.99
CA ASN A 185 -23.26 1.11 6.76
C ASN A 185 -24.38 0.24 6.20
N LEU A 186 -24.21 -1.09 6.23
CA LEU A 186 -25.23 -2.05 5.84
C LEU A 186 -26.42 -1.98 6.79
N ALA A 187 -26.18 -1.94 8.10
CA ALA A 187 -27.23 -1.84 9.11
C ALA A 187 -28.07 -0.57 8.93
N ALA A 188 -27.44 0.58 8.71
CA ALA A 188 -28.14 1.84 8.47
C ALA A 188 -29.01 1.80 7.20
N LEU A 189 -28.55 1.11 6.16
CA LEU A 189 -29.30 0.94 4.91
C LEU A 189 -30.47 -0.03 5.09
N LEU A 190 -30.27 -1.14 5.81
CA LEU A 190 -31.34 -2.09 6.14
C LEU A 190 -32.41 -1.44 7.02
N GLU A 191 -32.02 -0.57 7.95
CA GLU A 191 -32.93 0.16 8.82
C GLU A 191 -33.86 1.08 8.03
N SER A 192 -33.32 1.82 7.05
CA SER A 192 -34.14 2.67 6.18
C SER A 192 -35.07 1.88 5.24
N GLU A 193 -34.73 0.62 4.96
CA GLU A 193 -35.57 -0.35 4.22
C GLU A 193 -36.59 -1.08 5.13
N GLY A 194 -36.58 -0.84 6.45
CA GLY A 194 -37.48 -1.48 7.42
C GLY A 194 -37.05 -2.88 7.88
N ALA A 195 -35.84 -3.33 7.52
CA ALA A 195 -35.28 -4.62 7.91
C ALA A 195 -34.60 -4.58 9.30
N HIS A 196 -35.34 -4.08 10.30
CA HIS A 196 -34.82 -3.75 11.65
C HIS A 196 -34.06 -4.89 12.35
N ARG A 197 -34.55 -6.13 12.25
CA ARG A 197 -33.90 -7.28 12.90
C ARG A 197 -32.53 -7.59 12.31
N GLU A 198 -32.41 -7.51 10.99
CA GLU A 198 -31.14 -7.74 10.30
C GLU A 198 -30.18 -6.59 10.60
N ALA A 199 -30.66 -5.35 10.56
CA ALA A 199 -29.90 -4.16 10.92
C ALA A 199 -29.32 -4.26 12.34
N GLU A 200 -30.14 -4.61 13.34
CA GLU A 200 -29.70 -4.77 14.72
C GLU A 200 -28.60 -5.84 14.87
N SER A 201 -28.72 -6.97 14.14
CA SER A 201 -27.69 -7.99 14.15
C SER A 201 -26.35 -7.48 13.62
N TRP A 202 -26.37 -6.63 12.59
CA TRP A 202 -25.15 -6.04 12.03
C TRP A 202 -24.56 -4.96 12.92
N TYR A 203 -25.38 -4.13 13.56
CA TYR A 203 -24.91 -3.17 14.56
C TYR A 203 -24.19 -3.85 15.73
N ARG A 204 -24.76 -4.95 16.24
CA ARG A 204 -24.11 -5.72 17.32
C ARG A 204 -22.75 -6.27 16.89
N ARG A 205 -22.64 -6.77 15.66
CA ARG A 205 -21.37 -7.26 15.10
C ARG A 205 -20.34 -6.15 14.87
N ALA A 206 -20.79 -4.94 14.53
CA ALA A 206 -19.91 -3.79 14.34
C ALA A 206 -19.28 -3.28 15.64
N ALA A 207 -19.91 -3.56 16.79
CA ALA A 207 -19.53 -3.03 18.11
C ALA A 207 -18.76 -4.02 19.00
N GLY A 208 -18.64 -5.29 18.59
CA GLY A 208 -17.88 -6.33 19.29
C GLY A 208 -16.52 -6.54 18.65
#